data_AF-A0A379EU87-F1
#
_entry.id   AF-A0A379EU87-F1
#
_cell.length_a   1.000
_cell.length_b   1.000
_cell.length_c   1.000
_cell.angle_alpha   90.00
_cell.angle_beta   90.00
_cell.angle_gamma   90.00
#
_symmetry.space_group_name_H-M   'P 1'
#
loop_
_entity.id
_entity.type
_entity.pdbx_description
1 polymer ?
#
loop_
_entity_poly.entity_id
_entity_poly.type
_entity_poly.pdbx_seq_one_letter_code
_entity_poly.pdbx_strand_id
1 'polypeptide(L)' 'MQQAPYQLPVNKLTTLSKNVVLPSTLNLVDLDFKHFGANQEAKQIIERWLKEVRLSQ' A
#
# COMPACT_ATOMS: atom_id res chain seq x y z
N MET A 1 -13.20 -9.83 -19.67
CA MET A 1 -12.72 -8.79 -18.73
C MET A 1 -12.00 -9.49 -17.60
N GLN A 2 -10.68 -9.34 -17.47
CA GLN A 2 -9.95 -9.83 -16.29
C GLN A 2 -10.33 -8.93 -15.11
N GLN A 3 -11.05 -9.46 -14.13
CA GLN A 3 -11.29 -8.76 -12.86
C GLN A 3 -9.93 -8.58 -12.17
N ALA A 4 -9.58 -7.34 -11.84
CA ALA A 4 -8.40 -7.07 -11.01
C ALA A 4 -8.50 -7.90 -9.71
N PRO A 5 -7.41 -8.53 -9.23
CA PRO A 5 -7.45 -9.19 -7.94
C PRO A 5 -7.58 -8.09 -6.88
N TYR A 6 -8.81 -7.87 -6.39
CA TYR A 6 -9.16 -6.67 -5.61
C TYR A 6 -8.37 -6.53 -4.31
N GLN A 7 -7.84 -7.62 -3.76
CA GLN A 7 -6.85 -7.68 -2.67
C GLN A 7 -6.55 -9.16 -2.39
N LEU A 8 -5.42 -9.43 -1.75
CA LEU A 8 -5.16 -10.73 -1.13
C LEU A 8 -5.92 -10.81 0.20
N PRO A 9 -6.72 -11.86 0.46
CA PRO A 9 -7.33 -12.04 1.76
C PRO A 9 -6.24 -12.30 2.81
N VAL A 10 -6.36 -11.64 3.96
CA VAL A 10 -5.42 -11.81 5.08
C VAL A 10 -5.73 -13.05 5.94
N ASN A 11 -6.94 -13.60 5.82
CA ASN A 11 -7.31 -14.84 6.49
C ASN A 11 -6.61 -16.02 5.82
N LYS A 12 -5.75 -16.71 6.58
CA LYS A 12 -4.94 -17.85 6.11
C LYS A 12 -5.78 -19.08 5.73
N LEU A 13 -7.04 -19.15 6.15
CA LEU A 13 -7.95 -20.26 5.83
C LEU A 13 -8.74 -20.02 4.53
N THR A 14 -8.63 -18.84 3.92
CA THR A 14 -9.36 -18.51 2.70
C THR A 14 -8.73 -19.20 1.48
N THR A 15 -9.55 -19.87 0.68
CA THR A 15 -9.11 -20.45 -0.60
C THR A 15 -8.72 -19.35 -1.58
N LEU A 16 -7.50 -19.42 -2.11
CA LEU A 16 -6.98 -18.49 -3.10
C LEU A 16 -7.27 -18.99 -4.53
N SER A 17 -7.43 -18.04 -5.45
CA SER A 17 -7.48 -18.35 -6.89
C SER A 17 -6.13 -18.88 -7.38
N LYS A 18 -6.15 -19.76 -8.38
CA LYS A 18 -4.93 -20.34 -8.98
C LYS A 18 -4.01 -19.29 -9.61
N ASN A 19 -4.55 -18.13 -10.00
CA ASN A 19 -3.82 -17.07 -10.68
C ASN A 19 -3.38 -15.94 -9.73
N VAL A 20 -3.40 -16.19 -8.42
CA VAL A 20 -3.03 -15.18 -7.43
C VAL A 20 -1.51 -14.98 -7.40
N VAL A 21 -1.07 -13.73 -7.31
CA VAL A 21 0.33 -13.40 -7.04
C VAL A 21 0.55 -13.43 -5.54
N LEU A 22 1.55 -14.18 -5.07
CA LEU A 22 1.85 -14.30 -3.64
C LEU A 22 2.84 -13.21 -3.19
N PRO A 23 2.70 -12.64 -1.98
CA PRO A 23 3.64 -11.64 -1.49
C PRO A 23 5.09 -12.13 -1.45
N SER A 24 5.30 -13.43 -1.18
CA SER A 24 6.62 -14.06 -1.13
C SER A 24 7.34 -14.12 -2.48
N THR A 25 6.63 -13.92 -3.60
CA THR A 25 7.23 -13.88 -4.94
C THR A 25 7.54 -12.45 -5.38
N LEU A 26 7.32 -11.45 -4.53
CA LEU A 26 7.49 -10.04 -4.84
C LEU A 26 8.63 -9.44 -3.99
N ASN A 27 9.30 -8.44 -4.54
CA ASN A 27 10.25 -7.62 -3.77
C ASN A 27 9.46 -6.52 -3.05
N LEU A 28 9.01 -6.80 -1.83
CA LEU A 28 8.19 -5.90 -1.03
C LEU A 28 9.04 -5.18 0.01
N VAL A 29 8.76 -3.88 0.19
CA VAL A 29 9.28 -3.13 1.33
C VAL A 29 8.50 -3.49 2.59
N ASP A 30 9.18 -3.51 3.73
CA ASP A 30 8.52 -3.62 5.03
C ASP A 30 7.96 -2.25 5.42
N LEU A 31 6.66 -2.06 5.22
CA LEU A 31 6.02 -0.77 5.47
C LEU A 31 5.77 -0.59 6.96
N ASP A 32 6.39 0.42 7.56
CA ASP A 32 6.15 0.79 8.96
C ASP A 32 4.79 1.48 9.12
N PHE A 33 3.74 0.68 9.27
CA PHE A 33 2.38 1.17 9.50
C PHE A 33 2.23 1.99 10.77
N LYS A 34 3.11 1.81 11.77
CA LYS A 34 3.03 2.55 13.03
C LYS A 34 3.52 3.98 12.84
N HIS A 35 4.64 4.14 12.15
CA HIS A 35 5.18 5.45 11.84
C HIS A 35 4.30 6.19 10.82
N PHE A 36 4.03 5.58 9.65
CA PHE A 36 3.27 6.23 8.58
C PHE A 36 1.76 6.31 8.82
N GLY A 37 1.23 5.52 9.74
CA GLY A 37 -0.16 5.62 10.21
C GLY A 37 -0.38 6.69 11.28
N ALA A 38 0.69 7.34 11.78
CA ALA A 38 0.57 8.38 12.78
C ALA A 38 0.04 9.69 12.17
N ASN A 39 -0.86 10.36 12.89
CA ASN A 39 -1.48 11.61 12.44
C ASN A 39 -0.46 12.70 12.08
N GLN A 40 0.59 12.84 12.90
CA GLN A 40 1.63 13.84 12.66
C GLN A 40 2.40 13.57 11.35
N GLU A 41 2.81 12.32 11.14
CA GLU A 41 3.57 11.92 9.95
C GLU A 41 2.73 12.09 8.68
N ALA A 42 1.46 11.67 8.72
CA ALA A 42 0.53 11.84 7.60
C ALA A 42 0.37 13.31 7.18
N LYS A 43 0.20 14.22 8.15
CA LYS A 43 0.10 15.66 7.87
C LYS A 43 1.38 16.21 7.25
N GLN A 44 2.53 15.86 7.81
CA GLN A 44 3.83 16.32 7.34
C GLN A 44 4.11 15.88 5.89
N ILE A 45 3.81 14.62 5.56
CA ILE A 45 3.98 14.10 4.19
C ILE A 45 3.07 14.85 3.21
N ILE A 46 1.80 15.07 3.56
CA ILE A 46 0.84 15.77 2.71
C ILE A 46 1.25 17.22 2.49
N GLU A 47 1.60 17.95 3.56
CA GLU A 47 2.05 19.34 3.48
C GLU A 47 3.30 19.49 2.60
N ARG A 48 4.26 18.58 2.76
CA ARG A 48 5.47 18.57 1.94
C ARG A 48 5.16 18.32 0.47
N TRP A 49 4.32 17.33 0.15
CA TRP A 49 3.93 17.05 -1.23
C TRP A 49 3.21 18.23 -1.88
N LEU A 50 2.30 18.88 -1.15
CA LEU A 50 1.62 20.08 -1.63
C LEU A 50 2.62 21.18 -1.97
N LYS A 51 3.58 21.45 -1.08
CA LYS A 51 4.57 22.51 -1.26
C LYS A 51 5.60 22.22 -2.35
N GLU A 52 6.16 21.01 -2.37
CA GLU A 52 7.34 20.67 -3.19
C GLU A 52 7.00 20.07 -4.55
N VAL A 53 5.79 19.54 -4.73
CA VAL A 53 5.41 18.84 -5.97
C VAL A 53 4.25 19.54 -6.66
N ARG A 54 3.20 19.89 -5.91
CA ARG A 54 1.97 20.42 -6.51
C ARG A 54 2.00 21.93 -6.72
N LEU A 55 2.50 22.70 -5.75
CA LEU A 55 2.46 24.17 -5.76
C LEU A 55 3.79 24.82 -6.16
N SER A 56 4.81 24.02 -6.48
CA SER A 56 6.12 24.48 -6.95
C SER A 56 6.19 24.69 -8.47
N GLN A 57 5.05 24.54 -9.17
CA GLN A 57 4.87 24.88 -10.59
C GLN A 57 4.11 26.20 -10.70
#